data_AF-A0A0F9TPL3-F1
#
_entry.id   AF-A0A0F9TPL3-F1
#
_cell.length_a   1.000
_cell.length_b   1.000
_cell.length_c   1.000
_cell.angle_alpha   90.00
_cell.angle_beta   90.00
_cell.angle_gamma   90.00
#
_symmetry.space_group_name_H-M   'P 1'
#
loop_
_entity.id
_entity.type
_entity.pdbx_description
1 polymer ?
#
loop_
_entity_poly.entity_id
_entity_poly.type
_entity_poly.pdbx_seq_one_letter_code
_entity_poly.pdbx_strand_id
1 'polypeptide(L)'
;MTGSGTVNDPYIIQNVTDLQAIENNLGSYYELEGDIDASATSGWNAGAGFDPIILFTGQLDGKGYTISDLFINRPTEFNVGLIGYASAPIVLKNIKLTGVDITGKGTMGALLGYTESDATVDIDDCSSIGVVSATNGQVGGLIGYAYNGAIDNCWSSCTVTNGSGGSQTGGLIGYNISSTVTQCYATGAVTSSDSQTGGLIGKAWDGAISKCYATGNVSGVGEVGGLIGYNEEAPVDDCYARGNADATTDYYAGGLIGRNSAGVIDDCYSTGTASTVDDSLEGGLIGDNYGTVTNCFWDTETSGNATSDGGTGKTTAQMKTQSTFTDAGWDFTTIWYISSGVNDGYPAFTSGALVAGHPNASIQAFILG
;
A
#
# COMPACT_ATOMS: atom_id res chain seq x y z
N MET A 1 -18.98 22.73 -12.08
CA MET A 1 -18.89 22.79 -10.61
C MET A 1 -19.66 23.99 -10.07
N THR A 2 -20.46 23.78 -9.02
CA THR A 2 -21.01 24.84 -8.14
C THR A 2 -20.06 25.09 -6.96
N GLY A 3 -20.30 26.13 -6.16
CA GLY A 3 -19.42 26.53 -5.05
C GLY A 3 -18.35 27.54 -5.47
N SER A 4 -17.60 28.06 -4.49
CA SER A 4 -16.54 29.06 -4.68
C SER A 4 -15.13 28.50 -4.48
N GLY A 5 -15.00 27.22 -4.15
CA GLY A 5 -13.71 26.54 -3.95
C GLY A 5 -13.04 26.89 -2.62
N THR A 6 -13.79 27.39 -1.64
CA THR A 6 -13.30 27.71 -0.29
C THR A 6 -13.65 26.61 0.70
N VAL A 7 -13.00 26.59 1.87
CA VAL A 7 -13.28 25.58 2.92
C VAL A 7 -14.75 25.53 3.38
N ASN A 8 -15.47 26.66 3.33
CA ASN A 8 -16.87 26.72 3.74
C ASN A 8 -17.86 26.60 2.56
N ASP A 9 -17.34 26.57 1.33
CA ASP A 9 -18.11 26.51 0.09
C ASP A 9 -17.25 25.88 -1.01
N PRO A 10 -16.94 24.57 -0.87
CA PRO A 10 -16.07 23.84 -1.78
C PRO A 10 -16.70 23.72 -3.17
N TYR A 11 -15.86 23.50 -4.18
CA TYR A 11 -16.36 23.13 -5.50
C TYR A 11 -17.00 21.75 -5.46
N ILE A 12 -18.22 21.65 -5.97
CA ILE A 12 -18.98 20.40 -6.00
C ILE A 12 -18.78 19.70 -7.34
N ILE A 13 -18.31 18.46 -7.28
CA ILE A 13 -18.04 17.59 -8.41
C ILE A 13 -19.21 16.62 -8.60
N GLN A 14 -19.90 16.71 -9.74
CA GLN A 14 -21.10 15.91 -10.03
C GLN A 14 -20.89 14.83 -11.09
N ASN A 15 -19.81 14.92 -11.86
CA ASN A 15 -19.54 14.04 -12.98
C ASN A 15 -18.05 14.09 -13.36
N VAL A 16 -17.65 13.21 -14.27
CA VAL A 16 -16.25 13.08 -14.71
C VAL A 16 -15.69 14.34 -15.39
N THR A 17 -16.52 15.17 -16.01
CA THR A 17 -16.07 16.45 -16.59
C THR A 17 -15.76 17.47 -15.50
N ASP A 18 -16.53 17.52 -14.43
CA ASP A 18 -16.20 18.34 -13.25
C ASP A 18 -14.90 17.84 -12.60
N LEU A 19 -14.68 16.52 -12.56
CA LEU A 19 -13.45 15.93 -12.01
C LEU A 19 -12.21 16.38 -12.80
N GLN A 20 -12.25 16.34 -14.14
CA GLN A 20 -11.18 16.87 -14.98
C GLN A 20 -11.01 18.39 -14.79
N ALA A 21 -12.10 19.11 -14.51
CA ALA A 21 -12.07 20.56 -14.36
C ALA A 21 -11.38 21.06 -13.08
N ILE A 22 -10.95 20.17 -12.17
CA ILE A 22 -10.07 20.50 -11.02
C ILE A 22 -8.81 21.24 -11.50
N GLU A 23 -8.31 20.90 -12.69
CA GLU A 23 -7.12 21.53 -13.31
C GLU A 23 -7.23 23.05 -13.44
N ASN A 24 -8.45 23.60 -13.45
CA ASN A 24 -8.66 25.03 -13.56
C ASN A 24 -8.41 25.79 -12.25
N ASN A 25 -8.45 25.12 -11.09
CA ASN A 25 -8.33 25.76 -9.78
C ASN A 25 -7.61 24.85 -8.75
N LEU A 26 -6.37 24.49 -9.05
CA LEU A 26 -5.59 23.45 -8.38
C LEU A 26 -5.41 23.55 -6.85
N GLY A 27 -5.56 24.74 -6.28
CA GLY A 27 -5.42 25.00 -4.83
C GLY A 27 -6.74 25.15 -4.07
N SER A 28 -7.87 24.74 -4.68
CA SER A 28 -9.20 24.88 -4.08
C SER A 28 -9.63 23.65 -3.28
N TYR A 29 -10.77 23.77 -2.61
CA TYR A 29 -11.44 22.68 -1.88
C TYR A 29 -12.51 22.05 -2.77
N TYR A 30 -12.54 20.72 -2.81
CA TYR A 30 -13.42 19.94 -3.67
C TYR A 30 -14.16 18.87 -2.88
N GLU A 31 -15.44 18.67 -3.20
CA GLU A 31 -16.27 17.58 -2.66
C GLU A 31 -17.02 16.85 -3.78
N LEU A 32 -17.10 15.52 -3.70
CA LEU A 32 -18.03 14.76 -4.53
C LEU A 32 -19.48 14.89 -4.04
N GLU A 33 -20.44 15.01 -4.97
CA GLU A 33 -21.88 15.00 -4.65
C GLU A 33 -22.52 13.61 -4.80
N GLY A 34 -21.85 12.70 -5.49
CA GLY A 34 -22.33 11.36 -5.79
C GLY A 34 -21.25 10.51 -6.45
N ASP A 35 -21.60 9.26 -6.74
CA ASP A 35 -20.74 8.36 -7.51
C ASP A 35 -20.48 8.94 -8.91
N ILE A 36 -19.24 8.82 -9.39
CA ILE A 36 -18.79 9.27 -10.72
C ILE A 36 -18.46 8.06 -11.57
N ASP A 37 -19.20 7.88 -12.66
CA ASP A 37 -18.81 6.98 -13.75
C ASP A 37 -17.79 7.68 -14.65
N ALA A 38 -16.54 7.21 -14.62
CA ALA A 38 -15.44 7.72 -15.44
C ALA A 38 -15.15 6.86 -16.68
N SER A 39 -16.01 5.89 -17.04
CA SER A 39 -15.79 4.98 -18.19
C SER A 39 -15.62 5.72 -19.53
N ALA A 40 -16.22 6.91 -19.66
CA ALA A 40 -16.07 7.77 -20.82
C ALA A 40 -14.62 8.22 -21.06
N THR A 41 -13.78 8.24 -20.03
CA THR A 41 -12.36 8.65 -20.12
C THR A 41 -11.58 7.77 -21.09
N SER A 42 -11.96 6.51 -21.28
CA SER A 42 -11.35 5.61 -22.27
C SER A 42 -11.34 6.16 -23.70
N GLY A 43 -12.30 7.02 -24.05
CA GLY A 43 -12.38 7.70 -25.35
C GLY A 43 -11.72 9.08 -25.39
N TRP A 44 -11.23 9.60 -24.27
CA TRP A 44 -10.68 10.95 -24.16
C TRP A 44 -9.24 11.01 -24.66
N ASN A 45 -8.79 12.23 -25.00
CA ASN A 45 -7.40 12.51 -25.37
C ASN A 45 -6.85 11.57 -26.45
N ALA A 46 -7.67 11.31 -27.49
CA ALA A 46 -7.36 10.36 -28.58
C ALA A 46 -7.05 8.93 -28.09
N GLY A 47 -7.70 8.48 -27.02
CA GLY A 47 -7.51 7.18 -26.39
C GLY A 47 -6.43 7.14 -25.31
N ALA A 48 -5.86 8.30 -24.95
CA ALA A 48 -4.89 8.40 -23.86
C ALA A 48 -5.55 8.47 -22.46
N GLY A 49 -6.88 8.55 -22.39
CA GLY A 49 -7.60 8.53 -21.12
C GLY A 49 -7.83 9.90 -20.51
N PHE A 50 -8.17 9.91 -19.22
CA PHE A 50 -8.17 11.10 -18.37
C PHE A 50 -6.81 11.81 -18.43
N ASP A 51 -6.79 13.14 -18.32
CA ASP A 51 -5.54 13.90 -18.21
C ASP A 51 -5.19 14.04 -16.71
N PRO A 52 -4.10 13.43 -16.21
CA PRO A 52 -3.76 13.49 -14.79
C PRO A 52 -3.69 14.92 -14.27
N ILE A 53 -4.18 15.18 -13.06
CA ILE A 53 -4.10 16.52 -12.46
C ILE A 53 -2.62 16.80 -12.10
N ILE A 54 -1.91 17.50 -12.98
CA ILE A 54 -0.43 17.60 -12.96
C ILE A 54 0.13 18.42 -11.79
N LEU A 55 -0.64 19.26 -11.10
CA LEU A 55 -0.10 20.10 -10.01
C LEU A 55 -1.14 20.39 -8.95
N PHE A 56 -1.44 19.45 -8.07
CA PHE A 56 -2.45 19.65 -7.04
C PHE A 56 -1.87 20.29 -5.78
N THR A 57 -2.57 21.28 -5.23
CA THR A 57 -2.19 21.99 -3.99
C THR A 57 -3.39 22.24 -3.08
N GLY A 58 -4.51 21.57 -3.37
CA GLY A 58 -5.80 21.78 -2.72
C GLY A 58 -6.23 20.62 -1.82
N GLN A 59 -7.54 20.49 -1.65
CA GLN A 59 -8.14 19.38 -0.93
C GLN A 59 -9.24 18.70 -1.75
N LEU A 60 -9.28 17.38 -1.72
CA LEU A 60 -10.32 16.59 -2.36
C LEU A 60 -10.94 15.62 -1.37
N ASP A 61 -12.24 15.80 -1.10
CA ASP A 61 -13.05 14.91 -0.28
C ASP A 61 -14.00 14.09 -1.16
N GLY A 62 -13.76 12.79 -1.22
CA GLY A 62 -14.64 11.85 -1.91
C GLY A 62 -15.98 11.62 -1.22
N LYS A 63 -16.12 12.01 0.06
CA LYS A 63 -17.30 11.80 0.92
C LYS A 63 -17.81 10.36 0.95
N GLY A 64 -16.91 9.42 0.64
CA GLY A 64 -17.18 7.99 0.61
C GLY A 64 -17.83 7.50 -0.70
N TYR A 65 -18.08 8.38 -1.66
CA TYR A 65 -18.54 8.04 -3.01
C TYR A 65 -17.42 7.43 -3.85
N THR A 66 -17.83 6.74 -4.91
CA THR A 66 -16.92 6.05 -5.83
C THR A 66 -16.63 6.87 -7.08
N ILE A 67 -15.41 6.71 -7.61
CA ILE A 67 -15.05 7.07 -8.98
C ILE A 67 -14.77 5.75 -9.69
N SER A 68 -15.66 5.32 -10.58
CA SER A 68 -15.57 4.04 -11.26
C SER A 68 -14.94 4.16 -12.64
N ASP A 69 -14.22 3.12 -13.07
CA ASP A 69 -13.78 2.92 -14.46
C ASP A 69 -12.90 4.05 -15.01
N LEU A 70 -12.11 4.68 -14.14
CA LEU A 70 -11.11 5.68 -14.51
C LEU A 70 -10.02 5.03 -15.37
N PHE A 71 -9.90 5.49 -16.61
CA PHE A 71 -8.89 5.02 -17.57
C PHE A 71 -7.85 6.10 -17.83
N ILE A 72 -6.57 5.75 -17.68
CA ILE A 72 -5.42 6.60 -18.02
C ILE A 72 -4.40 5.74 -18.77
N ASN A 73 -4.01 6.14 -19.99
CA ASN A 73 -3.06 5.40 -20.82
C ASN A 73 -1.96 6.32 -21.35
N ARG A 74 -0.94 6.53 -20.50
CA ARG A 74 0.19 7.43 -20.72
C ARG A 74 1.52 6.68 -20.63
N PRO A 75 1.78 5.67 -21.49
CA PRO A 75 2.91 4.73 -21.34
C PRO A 75 4.30 5.38 -21.44
N THR A 76 4.38 6.65 -21.84
CA THR A 76 5.63 7.41 -21.96
C THR A 76 5.81 8.50 -20.91
N GLU A 77 4.82 8.72 -20.05
CA GLU A 77 4.78 9.84 -19.10
C GLU A 77 5.00 9.38 -17.65
N PHE A 78 5.60 10.27 -16.86
CA PHE A 78 5.77 10.07 -15.42
C PHE A 78 4.66 10.80 -14.64
N ASN A 79 4.55 10.54 -13.33
CA ASN A 79 3.60 11.22 -12.45
C ASN A 79 2.15 10.96 -12.87
N VAL A 80 1.81 9.67 -13.00
CA VAL A 80 0.51 9.23 -13.50
C VAL A 80 -0.38 8.77 -12.35
N GLY A 81 -1.63 9.22 -12.36
CA GLY A 81 -2.66 8.94 -11.37
C GLY A 81 -3.83 9.90 -11.59
N LEU A 82 -4.88 9.80 -10.77
CA LEU A 82 -5.91 10.87 -10.73
C LEU A 82 -5.23 12.22 -10.46
N ILE A 83 -4.34 12.26 -9.48
CA ILE A 83 -3.44 13.37 -9.19
C ILE A 83 -2.03 12.93 -9.56
N GLY A 84 -1.42 13.63 -10.51
CA GLY A 84 -0.07 13.31 -10.95
C GLY A 84 1.00 13.73 -9.94
N TYR A 85 0.90 14.95 -9.43
CA TYR A 85 1.96 15.56 -8.62
C TYR A 85 1.38 16.49 -7.56
N ALA A 86 1.90 16.36 -6.33
CA ALA A 86 1.63 17.27 -5.21
C ALA A 86 2.87 18.13 -4.93
N SER A 87 2.74 19.46 -5.08
CA SER A 87 3.85 20.42 -4.92
C SER A 87 3.77 21.26 -3.64
N ALA A 88 2.73 21.05 -2.85
CA ALA A 88 2.45 21.77 -1.62
C ALA A 88 1.64 20.86 -0.70
N PRO A 89 1.37 21.25 0.56
CA PRO A 89 0.46 20.50 1.42
C PRO A 89 -0.87 20.19 0.74
N ILE A 90 -1.23 18.91 0.66
CA ILE A 90 -2.51 18.43 0.10
C ILE A 90 -3.24 17.55 1.11
N VAL A 91 -4.58 17.51 0.99
CA VAL A 91 -5.43 16.59 1.74
C VAL A 91 -6.31 15.81 0.78
N LEU A 92 -6.22 14.49 0.79
CA LEU A 92 -7.04 13.58 0.00
C LEU A 92 -7.77 12.65 0.95
N LYS A 93 -9.10 12.70 0.97
CA LYS A 93 -9.86 11.90 1.94
C LYS A 93 -11.11 11.26 1.36
N ASN A 94 -11.42 10.06 1.83
CA ASN A 94 -12.64 9.31 1.47
C ASN A 94 -12.78 9.03 -0.04
N ILE A 95 -11.67 8.89 -0.78
CA ILE A 95 -11.67 8.72 -2.24
C ILE A 95 -11.62 7.23 -2.59
N LYS A 96 -12.64 6.72 -3.29
CA LYS A 96 -12.72 5.30 -3.66
C LYS A 96 -12.65 5.14 -5.17
N LEU A 97 -11.51 4.68 -5.67
CA LEU A 97 -11.31 4.38 -7.09
C LEU A 97 -11.61 2.90 -7.35
N THR A 98 -12.55 2.59 -8.25
CA THR A 98 -12.96 1.21 -8.52
C THR A 98 -12.92 0.89 -10.01
N GLY A 99 -12.33 -0.24 -10.40
CA GLY A 99 -12.22 -0.61 -11.82
C GLY A 99 -11.24 0.26 -12.60
N VAL A 100 -10.20 0.79 -11.93
CA VAL A 100 -9.21 1.63 -12.62
C VAL A 100 -8.39 0.80 -13.61
N ASP A 101 -8.00 1.42 -14.73
CA ASP A 101 -7.01 0.89 -15.67
C ASP A 101 -6.03 2.01 -16.01
N ILE A 102 -4.89 1.99 -15.32
CA ILE A 102 -3.92 3.08 -15.32
C ILE A 102 -2.58 2.55 -15.82
N THR A 103 -2.14 3.08 -16.95
CA THR A 103 -0.86 2.80 -17.58
C THR A 103 0.01 4.06 -17.63
N GLY A 104 1.25 3.96 -17.13
CA GLY A 104 2.24 5.04 -17.12
C GLY A 104 3.64 4.56 -17.52
N LYS A 105 4.60 5.49 -17.66
CA LYS A 105 6.03 5.12 -17.77
C LYS A 105 6.62 4.79 -16.41
N GLY A 106 6.39 5.63 -15.40
CA GLY A 106 6.86 5.41 -14.03
C GLY A 106 6.51 6.53 -13.07
N THR A 107 6.82 6.37 -11.78
CA THR A 107 6.38 7.28 -10.70
C THR A 107 4.87 7.48 -10.74
N MET A 108 4.12 6.46 -10.35
CA MET A 108 2.68 6.43 -10.53
C MET A 108 1.94 5.65 -9.45
N GLY A 109 0.72 6.06 -9.21
CA GLY A 109 -0.26 5.36 -8.38
C GLY A 109 -1.67 5.73 -8.79
N ALA A 110 -2.66 4.92 -8.44
CA ALA A 110 -4.02 5.18 -8.93
C ALA A 110 -4.57 6.54 -8.47
N LEU A 111 -4.27 6.92 -7.22
CA LEU A 111 -4.69 8.21 -6.65
C LEU A 111 -3.63 9.27 -6.83
N LEU A 112 -2.38 9.00 -6.42
CA LEU A 112 -1.29 9.99 -6.38
C LEU A 112 -0.03 9.43 -7.04
N GLY A 113 0.52 10.15 -8.02
CA GLY A 113 1.78 9.81 -8.67
C GLY A 113 3.00 10.14 -7.80
N TYR A 114 3.20 11.42 -7.51
CA TYR A 114 4.40 11.93 -6.84
C TYR A 114 4.11 13.02 -5.81
N THR A 115 4.91 13.04 -4.75
CA THR A 115 4.93 14.09 -3.72
C THR A 115 6.31 14.76 -3.70
N GLU A 116 6.34 16.09 -3.84
CA GLU A 116 7.56 16.88 -3.72
C GLU A 116 8.03 16.99 -2.26
N SER A 117 9.34 17.20 -2.06
CA SER A 117 9.92 17.24 -0.71
C SER A 117 9.37 18.35 0.20
N ASP A 118 8.89 19.43 -0.39
CA ASP A 118 8.32 20.58 0.32
C ASP A 118 6.80 20.43 0.56
N ALA A 119 6.19 19.37 0.03
CA ALA A 119 4.79 19.03 0.27
C ALA A 119 4.65 18.23 1.58
N THR A 120 3.48 18.37 2.21
CA THR A 120 3.01 17.41 3.22
C THR A 120 1.75 16.74 2.72
N VAL A 121 1.71 15.41 2.76
CA VAL A 121 0.58 14.66 2.21
C VAL A 121 -0.23 14.05 3.33
N ASP A 122 -1.51 14.40 3.40
CA ASP A 122 -2.48 13.80 4.31
C ASP A 122 -3.49 13.00 3.47
N ILE A 123 -3.38 11.67 3.50
CA ILE A 123 -4.25 10.75 2.75
C ILE A 123 -4.95 9.84 3.74
N ASP A 124 -6.28 9.94 3.77
CA ASP A 124 -7.12 9.23 4.75
C ASP A 124 -8.32 8.55 4.05
N ASP A 125 -8.63 7.32 4.45
CA ASP A 125 -9.75 6.51 3.91
C ASP A 125 -9.81 6.50 2.36
N CYS A 126 -8.65 6.30 1.73
CA CYS A 126 -8.54 6.27 0.27
C CYS A 126 -8.25 4.85 -0.23
N SER A 127 -8.85 4.48 -1.36
CA SER A 127 -8.73 3.13 -1.89
C SER A 127 -8.67 3.03 -3.40
N SER A 128 -8.01 1.98 -3.90
CA SER A 128 -8.01 1.62 -5.32
C SER A 128 -8.28 0.12 -5.58
N ILE A 129 -9.05 -0.16 -6.62
CA ILE A 129 -9.26 -1.50 -7.19
C ILE A 129 -9.12 -1.41 -8.71
N GLY A 130 -8.34 -2.31 -9.31
CA GLY A 130 -8.18 -2.37 -10.76
C GLY A 130 -6.78 -2.82 -11.18
N VAL A 131 -6.23 -2.16 -12.20
CA VAL A 131 -4.90 -2.45 -12.77
C VAL A 131 -4.06 -1.18 -12.77
N VAL A 132 -2.82 -1.30 -12.30
CA VAL A 132 -1.79 -0.26 -12.40
C VAL A 132 -0.57 -0.87 -13.08
N SER A 133 -0.22 -0.36 -14.27
CA SER A 133 0.87 -0.89 -15.09
C SER A 133 1.88 0.20 -15.44
N ALA A 134 3.15 -0.04 -15.16
CA ALA A 134 4.25 0.82 -15.56
C ALA A 134 5.38 0.05 -16.24
N THR A 135 6.34 0.79 -16.79
CA THR A 135 7.55 0.20 -17.41
C THR A 135 8.84 0.58 -16.69
N ASN A 136 8.77 1.46 -15.69
CA ASN A 136 9.88 2.06 -14.95
C ASN A 136 9.35 2.75 -13.66
N GLY A 137 10.26 3.27 -12.84
CA GLY A 137 9.99 4.25 -11.78
C GLY A 137 9.54 3.65 -10.46
N GLN A 138 8.89 4.49 -9.66
CA GLN A 138 8.21 4.11 -8.42
C GLN A 138 6.74 3.80 -8.72
N VAL A 139 6.26 2.64 -8.35
CA VAL A 139 4.88 2.24 -8.67
C VAL A 139 4.19 1.73 -7.44
N GLY A 140 3.08 2.36 -7.07
CA GLY A 140 2.17 1.87 -6.05
C GLY A 140 0.79 1.64 -6.61
N GLY A 141 0.02 0.71 -6.04
CA GLY A 141 -1.37 0.55 -6.45
C GLY A 141 -2.25 1.77 -6.10
N LEU A 142 -1.86 2.56 -5.10
CA LEU A 142 -2.54 3.82 -4.74
C LEU A 142 -1.62 5.04 -4.89
N ILE A 143 -0.38 4.94 -4.40
CA ILE A 143 0.57 6.06 -4.33
C ILE A 143 1.93 5.66 -4.93
N GLY A 144 2.41 6.39 -5.93
CA GLY A 144 3.74 6.12 -6.50
C GLY A 144 4.87 6.46 -5.53
N TYR A 145 4.94 7.74 -5.14
CA TYR A 145 5.98 8.28 -4.26
C TYR A 145 5.36 9.17 -3.16
N ALA A 146 5.55 8.78 -1.91
CA ALA A 146 5.10 9.49 -0.72
C ALA A 146 6.29 10.14 0.00
N TYR A 147 6.17 11.42 0.31
CA TYR A 147 7.18 12.18 1.05
C TYR A 147 6.52 12.97 2.18
N ASN A 148 7.03 12.82 3.40
CA ASN A 148 6.67 13.61 4.58
C ASN A 148 5.16 13.82 4.77
N GLY A 149 4.47 12.84 5.35
CA GLY A 149 3.02 12.90 5.48
C GLY A 149 2.41 11.84 6.40
N ALA A 150 1.09 11.81 6.39
CA ALA A 150 0.28 10.76 7.03
C ALA A 150 -0.53 10.05 5.94
N ILE A 151 -0.39 8.73 5.91
CA ILE A 151 -1.19 7.83 5.07
C ILE A 151 -1.89 6.89 6.04
N ASP A 152 -3.17 7.14 6.28
CA ASP A 152 -3.97 6.40 7.26
C ASP A 152 -5.17 5.73 6.60
N ASN A 153 -5.47 4.52 7.06
CA ASN A 153 -6.63 3.75 6.59
C ASN A 153 -6.74 3.66 5.04
N CYS A 154 -5.61 3.55 4.36
CA CYS A 154 -5.56 3.49 2.91
C CYS A 154 -5.32 2.06 2.43
N TRP A 155 -5.91 1.70 1.28
CA TRP A 155 -5.72 0.36 0.75
C TRP A 155 -5.76 0.25 -0.77
N SER A 156 -5.18 -0.84 -1.26
CA SER A 156 -5.17 -1.16 -2.69
C SER A 156 -5.41 -2.65 -2.92
N SER A 157 -6.35 -2.96 -3.81
CA SER A 157 -6.50 -4.30 -4.39
C SER A 157 -6.14 -4.31 -5.87
N CYS A 158 -5.37 -3.32 -6.34
CA CYS A 158 -4.90 -3.27 -7.71
C CYS A 158 -3.88 -4.39 -7.99
N THR A 159 -4.00 -5.02 -9.16
CA THR A 159 -2.86 -5.77 -9.72
C THR A 159 -1.84 -4.75 -10.20
N VAL A 160 -0.62 -4.80 -9.64
CA VAL A 160 0.46 -3.87 -9.95
C VAL A 160 1.52 -4.58 -10.78
N THR A 161 1.84 -4.03 -11.95
CA THR A 161 2.92 -4.54 -12.80
C THR A 161 3.93 -3.44 -13.10
N ASN A 162 5.23 -3.73 -12.94
CA ASN A 162 6.30 -2.85 -13.40
C ASN A 162 7.33 -3.56 -14.29
N GLY A 163 7.75 -2.86 -15.36
CA GLY A 163 8.72 -3.34 -16.33
C GLY A 163 10.17 -3.12 -15.90
N SER A 164 11.11 -3.47 -16.78
CA SER A 164 12.54 -3.38 -16.50
C SER A 164 13.06 -1.94 -16.59
N GLY A 165 13.53 -1.42 -15.45
CA GLY A 165 14.20 -0.13 -15.34
C GLY A 165 13.70 0.74 -14.19
N GLY A 166 12.71 0.28 -13.44
CA GLY A 166 12.27 0.91 -12.20
C GLY A 166 13.15 0.54 -11.02
N SER A 167 12.75 1.04 -9.86
CA SER A 167 13.54 0.91 -8.63
C SER A 167 12.71 0.40 -7.47
N GLN A 168 11.44 0.83 -7.35
CA GLN A 168 10.57 0.48 -6.23
C GLN A 168 9.13 0.19 -6.68
N THR A 169 8.62 -1.00 -6.38
CA THR A 169 7.23 -1.37 -6.66
C THR A 169 6.54 -1.88 -5.39
N GLY A 170 5.38 -1.32 -5.04
CA GLY A 170 4.57 -1.76 -3.92
C GLY A 170 3.10 -1.95 -4.28
N GLY A 171 2.38 -2.82 -3.56
CA GLY A 171 0.95 -2.99 -3.79
C GLY A 171 0.11 -1.76 -3.39
N LEU A 172 0.57 -0.98 -2.41
CA LEU A 172 -0.02 0.30 -2.02
C LEU A 172 0.86 1.48 -2.41
N ILE A 173 2.12 1.49 -1.93
CA ILE A 173 3.07 2.59 -2.08
C ILE A 173 4.32 2.11 -2.80
N GLY A 174 4.75 2.77 -3.87
CA GLY A 174 6.02 2.47 -4.52
C GLY A 174 7.19 2.78 -3.58
N TYR A 175 7.33 4.05 -3.21
CA TYR A 175 8.39 4.52 -2.32
C TYR A 175 7.83 5.45 -1.24
N ASN A 176 8.08 5.11 0.02
CA ASN A 176 7.78 5.94 1.18
C ASN A 176 9.05 6.58 1.74
N ILE A 177 9.06 7.90 1.92
CA ILE A 177 10.10 8.63 2.64
C ILE A 177 9.48 9.49 3.75
N SER A 178 9.88 9.22 4.99
CA SER A 178 9.48 9.98 6.18
C SER A 178 7.96 10.17 6.37
N SER A 179 7.11 9.45 5.64
CA SER A 179 5.66 9.46 5.87
C SER A 179 5.28 8.33 6.80
N THR A 180 4.36 8.63 7.71
CA THR A 180 3.73 7.59 8.54
C THR A 180 2.71 6.84 7.71
N VAL A 181 2.72 5.51 7.80
CA VAL A 181 1.79 4.61 7.11
C VAL A 181 1.11 3.76 8.17
N THR A 182 -0.18 4.01 8.40
CA THR A 182 -0.90 3.44 9.54
C THR A 182 -2.21 2.81 9.09
N GLN A 183 -2.57 1.64 9.63
CA GLN A 183 -3.84 0.96 9.31
C GLN A 183 -4.06 0.71 7.80
N CYS A 184 -2.97 0.55 7.05
CA CYS A 184 -3.00 0.43 5.60
C CYS A 184 -2.86 -1.02 5.15
N TYR A 185 -3.43 -1.37 3.99
CA TYR A 185 -3.27 -2.72 3.46
C TYR A 185 -3.26 -2.86 1.94
N ALA A 186 -2.70 -3.96 1.47
CA ALA A 186 -2.70 -4.33 0.06
C ALA A 186 -3.04 -5.80 -0.17
N THR A 187 -3.94 -6.06 -1.11
CA THR A 187 -4.42 -7.43 -1.42
C THR A 187 -4.18 -7.85 -2.87
N GLY A 188 -3.91 -6.90 -3.77
CA GLY A 188 -3.63 -7.18 -5.17
C GLY A 188 -2.23 -7.76 -5.39
N ALA A 189 -2.06 -8.55 -6.45
CA ALA A 189 -0.77 -9.13 -6.78
C ALA A 189 0.21 -8.07 -7.31
N VAL A 190 1.49 -8.24 -6.99
CA VAL A 190 2.58 -7.34 -7.42
C VAL A 190 3.59 -8.14 -8.23
N THR A 191 3.81 -7.75 -9.48
CA THR A 191 4.82 -8.35 -10.35
C THR A 191 5.76 -7.27 -10.86
N SER A 192 7.05 -7.39 -10.58
CA SER A 192 8.03 -6.38 -10.96
C SER A 192 9.31 -7.00 -11.52
N SER A 193 9.91 -6.30 -12.49
CA SER A 193 11.28 -6.56 -12.95
C SER A 193 12.29 -5.57 -12.34
N ASP A 194 11.97 -5.00 -11.17
CA ASP A 194 12.77 -4.01 -10.44
C ASP A 194 13.55 -4.59 -9.25
N SER A 195 14.44 -3.74 -8.70
CA SER A 195 15.24 -4.04 -7.52
C SER A 195 14.42 -4.22 -6.25
N GLN A 196 13.44 -3.37 -5.93
CA GLN A 196 12.72 -3.45 -4.64
C GLN A 196 11.23 -3.67 -4.84
N THR A 197 10.73 -4.83 -4.41
CA THR A 197 9.33 -5.21 -4.61
C THR A 197 8.70 -5.64 -3.29
N GLY A 198 7.64 -4.96 -2.86
CA GLY A 198 6.91 -5.29 -1.64
C GLY A 198 5.41 -5.46 -1.86
N GLY A 199 4.77 -6.29 -1.04
CA GLY A 199 3.31 -6.46 -1.11
C GLY A 199 2.55 -5.20 -0.72
N LEU A 200 3.07 -4.42 0.24
CA LEU A 200 2.52 -3.11 0.62
C LEU A 200 3.38 -1.97 0.09
N ILE A 201 4.67 -1.98 0.41
CA ILE A 201 5.62 -0.89 0.11
C ILE A 201 6.84 -1.42 -0.63
N GLY A 202 7.21 -0.83 -1.76
CA GLY A 202 8.44 -1.21 -2.47
C GLY A 202 9.69 -0.91 -1.65
N LYS A 203 9.88 0.37 -1.29
CA LYS A 203 10.94 0.82 -0.38
C LYS A 203 10.40 1.76 0.69
N ALA A 204 10.90 1.60 1.91
CA ALA A 204 10.63 2.50 3.03
C ALA A 204 11.95 3.13 3.52
N TRP A 205 12.02 4.45 3.56
CA TRP A 205 13.11 5.19 4.17
C TRP A 205 12.54 6.15 5.20
N ASP A 206 12.70 5.79 6.48
CA ASP A 206 12.14 6.55 7.61
C ASP A 206 10.59 6.61 7.55
N GLY A 207 9.97 7.19 8.57
CA GLY A 207 8.51 7.23 8.74
C GLY A 207 7.95 5.91 9.27
N ALA A 208 7.16 5.97 10.34
CA ALA A 208 6.66 4.78 11.00
C ALA A 208 5.62 4.03 10.15
N ILE A 209 5.76 2.70 10.07
CA ILE A 209 4.80 1.80 9.44
C ILE A 209 4.16 0.97 10.54
N SER A 210 2.85 1.12 10.75
CA SER A 210 2.19 0.46 11.87
C SER A 210 0.81 -0.09 11.54
N LYS A 211 0.44 -1.24 12.12
CA LYS A 211 -0.89 -1.86 11.94
C LYS A 211 -1.24 -2.09 10.48
N CYS A 212 -0.24 -2.45 9.68
CA CYS A 212 -0.38 -2.62 8.24
C CYS A 212 -0.27 -4.08 7.83
N TYR A 213 -0.88 -4.44 6.70
CA TYR A 213 -0.74 -5.81 6.19
C TYR A 213 -0.79 -5.95 4.67
N ALA A 214 -0.22 -7.05 4.18
CA ALA A 214 -0.31 -7.43 2.78
C ALA A 214 -0.67 -8.91 2.60
N THR A 215 -1.56 -9.21 1.65
CA THR A 215 -1.96 -10.59 1.32
C THR A 215 -1.77 -10.95 -0.15
N GLY A 216 -1.47 -9.96 -1.01
CA GLY A 216 -1.19 -10.19 -2.42
C GLY A 216 0.15 -10.89 -2.61
N ASN A 217 0.23 -11.80 -3.58
CA ASN A 217 1.50 -12.43 -3.94
C ASN A 217 2.42 -11.43 -4.62
N VAL A 218 3.72 -11.54 -4.35
CA VAL A 218 4.77 -10.65 -4.81
C VAL A 218 5.79 -11.46 -5.61
N SER A 219 6.07 -11.03 -6.83
CA SER A 219 7.14 -11.59 -7.67
C SER A 219 8.05 -10.45 -8.15
N GLY A 220 9.36 -10.57 -7.89
CA GLY A 220 10.36 -9.54 -8.18
C GLY A 220 11.68 -10.12 -8.67
N VAL A 221 12.64 -9.27 -9.05
CA VAL A 221 14.00 -9.68 -9.49
C VAL A 221 15.12 -9.18 -8.58
N GLY A 222 14.80 -8.57 -7.44
CA GLY A 222 15.77 -8.04 -6.46
C GLY A 222 15.35 -8.36 -5.03
N GLU A 223 15.37 -7.37 -4.12
CA GLU A 223 14.81 -7.50 -2.79
C GLU A 223 13.27 -7.63 -2.83
N VAL A 224 12.77 -8.81 -2.46
CA VAL A 224 11.33 -9.11 -2.47
C VAL A 224 10.82 -9.38 -1.07
N GLY A 225 9.81 -8.63 -0.63
CA GLY A 225 9.18 -8.82 0.68
C GLY A 225 7.68 -8.96 0.59
N GLY A 226 7.11 -9.84 1.42
CA GLY A 226 5.64 -9.98 1.50
C GLY A 226 4.94 -8.68 1.93
N LEU A 227 5.58 -7.84 2.75
CA LEU A 227 5.13 -6.50 3.13
C LEU A 227 5.99 -5.40 2.50
N ILE A 228 7.30 -5.42 2.74
CA ILE A 228 8.24 -4.38 2.31
C ILE A 228 9.39 -5.00 1.52
N GLY A 229 9.66 -4.52 0.31
CA GLY A 229 10.82 -4.98 -0.47
C GLY A 229 12.14 -4.65 0.24
N TYR A 230 12.38 -3.34 0.43
CA TYR A 230 13.57 -2.84 1.15
C TYR A 230 13.20 -1.83 2.22
N ASN A 231 13.53 -2.15 3.46
CA ASN A 231 13.45 -1.23 4.59
C ASN A 231 14.84 -0.64 4.88
N GLU A 232 14.99 0.67 4.66
CA GLU A 232 16.26 1.35 4.91
C GLU A 232 16.41 1.67 6.39
N GLU A 233 15.45 2.41 6.97
CA GLU A 233 15.52 2.93 8.34
C GLU A 233 14.14 3.00 9.04
N ALA A 234 13.04 2.64 8.36
CA ALA A 234 11.71 2.84 8.94
C ALA A 234 11.46 1.89 10.12
N PRO A 235 10.85 2.36 11.23
CA PRO A 235 10.31 1.48 12.24
C PRO A 235 9.04 0.81 11.70
N VAL A 236 8.97 -0.51 11.88
CA VAL A 236 7.85 -1.35 11.42
C VAL A 236 7.30 -2.08 12.63
N ASP A 237 6.06 -1.77 12.99
CA ASP A 237 5.43 -2.20 14.23
C ASP A 237 4.03 -2.79 13.96
N ASP A 238 3.65 -3.83 14.68
CA ASP A 238 2.33 -4.44 14.55
C ASP A 238 1.92 -4.76 13.10
N CYS A 239 2.79 -5.35 12.27
CA CYS A 239 2.51 -5.58 10.85
C CYS A 239 2.53 -7.06 10.46
N TYR A 240 1.81 -7.42 9.39
CA TYR A 240 1.86 -8.80 8.90
C TYR A 240 1.78 -9.00 7.39
N ALA A 241 2.36 -10.08 6.91
CA ALA A 241 2.29 -10.49 5.51
C ALA A 241 1.86 -11.95 5.34
N ARG A 242 0.96 -12.19 4.38
CA ARG A 242 0.43 -13.53 4.09
C ARG A 242 0.59 -13.97 2.63
N GLY A 243 0.84 -13.02 1.73
CA GLY A 243 1.16 -13.33 0.34
C GLY A 243 2.56 -13.93 0.22
N ASN A 244 2.77 -14.72 -0.82
CA ASN A 244 4.10 -15.28 -1.12
C ASN A 244 5.04 -14.18 -1.65
N ALA A 245 6.33 -14.30 -1.35
CA ALA A 245 7.41 -13.46 -1.83
C ALA A 245 8.39 -14.29 -2.67
N ASP A 246 8.38 -14.08 -3.98
CA ASP A 246 9.18 -14.84 -4.96
C ASP A 246 10.19 -13.92 -5.65
N ALA A 247 11.47 -14.06 -5.29
CA ALA A 247 12.59 -13.42 -5.97
C ALA A 247 13.12 -14.33 -7.08
N THR A 248 12.95 -13.91 -8.32
CA THR A 248 13.26 -14.69 -9.53
C THR A 248 14.74 -14.67 -9.93
N THR A 249 15.61 -14.21 -9.03
CA THR A 249 17.07 -14.08 -9.20
C THR A 249 17.78 -14.39 -7.87
N ASP A 250 19.11 -14.36 -7.86
CA ASP A 250 19.95 -14.58 -6.67
C ASP A 250 20.00 -13.32 -5.76
N TYR A 251 18.84 -12.85 -5.31
CA TYR A 251 18.68 -11.75 -4.36
C TYR A 251 17.81 -12.16 -3.17
N TYR A 252 17.62 -11.26 -2.21
CA TYR A 252 16.94 -11.55 -0.95
C TYR A 252 15.42 -11.64 -1.08
N ALA A 253 14.83 -12.70 -0.52
CA ALA A 253 13.39 -12.81 -0.32
C ALA A 253 13.06 -12.96 1.16
N GLY A 254 12.08 -12.21 1.66
CA GLY A 254 11.59 -12.34 3.02
C GLY A 254 10.07 -12.42 3.08
N GLY A 255 9.54 -13.30 3.92
CA GLY A 255 8.09 -13.45 4.07
C GLY A 255 7.39 -12.16 4.53
N LEU A 256 8.09 -11.29 5.27
CA LEU A 256 7.68 -9.93 5.63
C LEU A 256 8.53 -8.87 4.91
N ILE A 257 9.86 -8.92 5.04
CA ILE A 257 10.77 -7.90 4.51
C ILE A 257 11.89 -8.55 3.70
N GLY A 258 12.10 -8.12 2.45
CA GLY A 258 13.22 -8.62 1.63
C GLY A 258 14.56 -8.30 2.26
N ARG A 259 14.83 -7.02 2.50
CA ARG A 259 16.03 -6.52 3.19
C ARG A 259 15.72 -5.44 4.22
N ASN A 260 16.33 -5.53 5.41
CA ASN A 260 16.27 -4.52 6.47
C ASN A 260 17.68 -3.98 6.78
N SER A 261 17.98 -2.73 6.43
CA SER A 261 19.32 -2.15 6.62
C SER A 261 19.56 -1.58 8.02
N ALA A 262 18.59 -0.86 8.59
CA ALA A 262 18.75 -0.27 9.92
C ALA A 262 17.43 -0.10 10.68
N GLY A 263 16.31 -0.51 10.09
CA GLY A 263 15.00 -0.40 10.71
C GLY A 263 14.85 -1.26 11.96
N VAL A 264 13.90 -0.84 12.81
CA VAL A 264 13.47 -1.58 14.00
C VAL A 264 12.17 -2.26 13.66
N ILE A 265 12.15 -3.59 13.75
CA ILE A 265 10.99 -4.42 13.44
C ILE A 265 10.49 -5.05 14.75
N ASP A 266 9.27 -4.72 15.14
CA ASP A 266 8.67 -5.19 16.39
C ASP A 266 7.25 -5.71 16.15
N ASP A 267 6.84 -6.72 16.92
CA ASP A 267 5.47 -7.28 16.90
C ASP A 267 4.92 -7.58 15.48
N CYS A 268 5.76 -8.11 14.59
CA CYS A 268 5.38 -8.45 13.22
C CYS A 268 5.33 -9.96 12.95
N TYR A 269 4.57 -10.38 11.94
CA TYR A 269 4.62 -11.78 11.49
C TYR A 269 4.42 -12.02 9.99
N SER A 270 4.90 -13.18 9.53
CA SER A 270 4.66 -13.66 8.16
C SER A 270 4.15 -15.11 8.12
N THR A 271 3.38 -15.43 7.08
CA THR A 271 2.93 -16.82 6.80
C THR A 271 3.14 -17.28 5.36
N GLY A 272 3.36 -16.35 4.42
CA GLY A 272 3.60 -16.67 3.02
C GLY A 272 4.97 -17.30 2.80
N THR A 273 5.14 -18.01 1.69
CA THR A 273 6.45 -18.55 1.31
C THR A 273 7.40 -17.42 0.94
N ALA A 274 8.66 -17.50 1.35
CA ALA A 274 9.75 -16.73 0.75
C ALA A 274 10.55 -17.68 -0.13
N SER A 275 10.87 -17.29 -1.37
CA SER A 275 11.59 -18.13 -2.31
C SER A 275 12.53 -17.32 -3.20
N THR A 276 13.66 -17.92 -3.53
CA THR A 276 14.76 -17.35 -4.33
C THR A 276 15.26 -18.39 -5.33
N VAL A 277 16.10 -17.99 -6.30
CA VAL A 277 16.81 -18.96 -7.16
C VAL A 277 17.96 -19.66 -6.41
N ASP A 278 18.55 -18.97 -5.44
CA ASP A 278 19.50 -19.50 -4.47
C ASP A 278 18.87 -19.48 -3.07
N ASP A 279 18.46 -20.66 -2.57
CA ASP A 279 17.79 -20.86 -1.27
C ASP A 279 18.59 -20.32 -0.05
N SER A 280 19.83 -19.86 -0.22
CA SER A 280 20.61 -19.24 0.88
C SER A 280 20.24 -17.78 1.16
N LEU A 281 19.41 -17.17 0.32
CA LEU A 281 19.02 -15.76 0.38
C LEU A 281 17.56 -15.54 0.79
N GLU A 282 16.84 -16.62 1.10
CA GLU A 282 15.46 -16.57 1.60
C GLU A 282 15.40 -16.59 3.14
N GLY A 283 14.40 -15.88 3.68
CA GLY A 283 14.09 -15.93 5.10
C GLY A 283 12.59 -15.95 5.34
N GLY A 284 12.16 -16.81 6.27
CA GLY A 284 10.73 -16.94 6.60
C GLY A 284 10.07 -15.63 7.03
N LEU A 285 10.81 -14.73 7.68
CA LEU A 285 10.38 -13.37 8.02
C LEU A 285 11.16 -12.30 7.24
N ILE A 286 12.48 -12.27 7.40
CA ILE A 286 13.40 -11.32 6.76
C ILE A 286 14.49 -12.08 6.00
N GLY A 287 14.76 -11.66 4.76
CA GLY A 287 15.81 -12.24 3.91
C GLY A 287 17.22 -11.82 4.33
N ASP A 288 17.45 -10.52 4.55
CA ASP A 288 18.75 -9.95 4.99
C ASP A 288 18.51 -8.82 6.00
N ASN A 289 19.21 -8.86 7.14
CA ASN A 289 18.97 -7.97 8.28
C ASN A 289 20.26 -7.41 8.91
N TYR A 290 20.34 -6.08 8.96
CA TYR A 290 21.35 -5.32 9.71
C TYR A 290 20.73 -4.44 10.81
N GLY A 291 19.39 -4.44 10.92
CA GLY A 291 18.63 -3.73 11.94
C GLY A 291 18.29 -4.58 13.17
N THR A 292 17.33 -4.09 13.95
CA THR A 292 16.84 -4.77 15.17
C THR A 292 15.52 -5.47 14.88
N VAL A 293 15.39 -6.71 15.33
CA VAL A 293 14.16 -7.51 15.17
C VAL A 293 13.78 -8.09 16.53
N THR A 294 12.63 -7.69 17.06
CA THR A 294 12.11 -8.11 18.36
C THR A 294 10.70 -8.65 18.23
N ASN A 295 10.35 -9.66 19.02
CA ASN A 295 8.98 -10.20 19.10
C ASN A 295 8.31 -10.57 17.77
N CYS A 296 9.09 -10.81 16.71
CA CYS A 296 8.56 -11.13 15.38
C CYS A 296 8.59 -12.64 15.11
N PHE A 297 7.61 -13.13 14.35
CA PHE A 297 7.41 -14.55 14.10
C PHE A 297 7.15 -14.89 12.63
N TRP A 298 7.58 -16.07 12.18
CA TRP A 298 7.09 -16.63 10.92
C TRP A 298 6.56 -18.04 11.13
N ASP A 299 5.61 -18.44 10.29
CA ASP A 299 5.09 -19.80 10.26
C ASP A 299 6.01 -20.72 9.43
N THR A 300 6.76 -21.59 10.11
CA THR A 300 7.74 -22.49 9.49
C THR A 300 7.11 -23.58 8.61
N GLU A 301 5.82 -23.86 8.80
CA GLU A 301 5.12 -24.93 8.09
C GLU A 301 4.46 -24.39 6.82
N THR A 302 3.83 -23.21 6.88
CA THR A 302 3.21 -22.60 5.68
C THR A 302 4.21 -21.90 4.80
N SER A 303 5.25 -21.27 5.36
CA SER A 303 6.27 -20.62 4.53
C SER A 303 7.21 -21.62 3.88
N GLY A 304 7.40 -22.79 4.49
CA GLY A 304 8.39 -23.79 4.07
C GLY A 304 9.83 -23.43 4.43
N ASN A 305 10.08 -22.23 5.00
CA ASN A 305 11.41 -21.77 5.37
C ASN A 305 11.75 -22.16 6.82
N ALA A 306 12.86 -22.87 7.00
CA ALA A 306 13.35 -23.29 8.31
C ALA A 306 14.10 -22.16 9.07
N THR A 307 14.58 -21.15 8.35
CA THR A 307 15.44 -20.08 8.87
C THR A 307 14.96 -18.71 8.42
N SER A 308 15.46 -17.67 9.08
CA SER A 308 15.31 -16.27 8.70
C SER A 308 16.43 -15.46 9.34
N ASP A 309 16.80 -14.33 8.75
CA ASP A 309 17.85 -13.45 9.28
C ASP A 309 17.37 -12.57 10.47
N GLY A 310 16.13 -12.77 10.92
CA GLY A 310 15.56 -12.15 12.10
C GLY A 310 14.26 -12.82 12.55
N GLY A 311 13.86 -12.57 13.81
CA GLY A 311 12.64 -13.13 14.39
C GLY A 311 12.77 -14.57 14.89
N THR A 312 11.64 -15.22 15.18
CA THR A 312 11.59 -16.61 15.66
C THR A 312 10.57 -17.44 14.89
N GLY A 313 10.99 -18.58 14.33
CA GLY A 313 10.10 -19.51 13.66
C GLY A 313 9.16 -20.21 14.65
N LYS A 314 7.90 -20.36 14.25
CA LYS A 314 6.83 -21.02 14.99
C LYS A 314 6.09 -21.99 14.07
N THR A 315 5.59 -23.08 14.61
CA THR A 315 4.69 -23.96 13.84
C THR A 315 3.35 -23.29 13.58
N THR A 316 2.56 -23.77 12.63
CA THR A 316 1.21 -23.25 12.38
C THR A 316 0.34 -23.32 13.63
N ALA A 317 0.45 -24.40 14.41
CA ALA A 317 -0.29 -24.51 15.66
C ALA A 317 0.10 -23.42 16.67
N GLN A 318 1.38 -23.09 16.79
CA GLN A 318 1.87 -22.02 17.66
C GLN A 318 1.43 -20.64 17.15
N MET A 319 1.52 -20.39 15.84
CA MET A 319 1.10 -19.14 15.21
C MET A 319 -0.40 -18.87 15.33
N LYS A 320 -1.21 -19.89 15.61
CA LYS A 320 -2.65 -19.77 15.88
C LYS A 320 -3.01 -19.81 17.37
N THR A 321 -2.01 -19.79 18.24
CA THR A 321 -2.17 -19.85 19.69
C THR A 321 -1.85 -18.48 20.30
N GLN A 322 -2.84 -17.84 20.93
CA GLN A 322 -2.70 -16.49 21.52
C GLN A 322 -1.54 -16.38 22.51
N SER A 323 -1.31 -17.39 23.36
CA SER A 323 -0.22 -17.34 24.35
C SER A 323 1.16 -17.21 23.70
N THR A 324 1.35 -17.70 22.48
CA THR A 324 2.61 -17.53 21.72
C THR A 324 3.01 -16.05 21.60
N PHE A 325 2.02 -15.18 21.42
CA PHE A 325 2.22 -13.75 21.20
C PHE A 325 2.18 -12.96 22.51
N THR A 326 1.23 -13.27 23.41
CA THR A 326 1.16 -12.57 24.70
C THR A 326 2.39 -12.84 25.58
N ASP A 327 2.97 -14.04 25.49
CA ASP A 327 4.22 -14.37 26.22
C ASP A 327 5.43 -13.59 25.67
N ALA A 328 5.35 -13.09 24.43
CA ALA A 328 6.33 -12.20 23.82
C ALA A 328 6.04 -10.71 24.05
N GLY A 329 4.88 -10.37 24.61
CA GLY A 329 4.51 -9.00 24.98
C GLY A 329 3.47 -8.33 24.09
N TRP A 330 2.94 -9.02 23.07
CA TRP A 330 1.97 -8.43 22.14
C TRP A 330 0.68 -7.97 22.84
N ASP A 331 0.16 -6.80 22.45
CA ASP A 331 -1.07 -6.25 23.01
C ASP A 331 -2.34 -6.90 22.42
N PHE A 332 -2.81 -7.96 23.09
CA PHE A 332 -4.10 -8.60 22.80
C PHE A 332 -5.30 -7.95 23.51
N THR A 333 -5.10 -6.81 24.15
CA THR A 333 -6.17 -6.03 24.78
C THR A 333 -6.74 -4.97 23.85
N THR A 334 -5.88 -4.32 23.07
CA THR A 334 -6.31 -3.26 22.14
C THR A 334 -5.93 -3.49 20.69
N ILE A 335 -4.85 -4.19 20.38
CA ILE A 335 -4.32 -4.28 19.00
C ILE A 335 -4.70 -5.59 18.32
N TRP A 336 -4.35 -6.70 18.94
CA TRP A 336 -4.46 -8.03 18.32
C TRP A 336 -5.61 -8.87 18.90
N TYR A 337 -6.14 -9.77 18.09
CA TYR A 337 -6.96 -10.89 18.54
C TYR A 337 -6.75 -12.12 17.66
N ILE A 338 -7.17 -13.29 18.15
CA ILE A 338 -7.23 -14.54 17.37
C ILE A 338 -8.65 -15.08 17.42
N SER A 339 -9.18 -15.45 16.26
CA SER A 339 -10.43 -16.18 16.12
C SER A 339 -10.33 -17.13 14.93
N SER A 340 -10.78 -18.37 15.06
CA SER A 340 -10.64 -19.39 14.00
C SER A 340 -11.34 -19.02 12.69
N GLY A 341 -12.33 -18.10 12.73
CA GLY A 341 -13.06 -17.61 11.56
C GLY A 341 -12.47 -16.36 10.93
N VAL A 342 -11.41 -15.79 11.48
CA VAL A 342 -10.79 -14.55 11.00
C VAL A 342 -9.34 -14.81 10.66
N ASN A 343 -8.89 -14.32 9.50
CA ASN A 343 -7.50 -14.40 9.08
C ASN A 343 -6.92 -15.83 9.23
N ASP A 344 -7.74 -16.83 8.90
CA ASP A 344 -7.44 -18.26 9.04
C ASP A 344 -6.96 -18.73 10.43
N GLY A 345 -7.34 -18.01 11.48
CA GLY A 345 -6.94 -18.29 12.86
C GLY A 345 -5.58 -17.72 13.26
N TYR A 346 -4.93 -16.95 12.40
CA TYR A 346 -3.74 -16.15 12.77
C TYR A 346 -4.15 -14.84 13.46
N PRO A 347 -3.23 -14.14 14.14
CA PRO A 347 -3.51 -12.83 14.71
C PRO A 347 -4.07 -11.86 13.67
N ALA A 348 -5.10 -11.11 14.06
CA ALA A 348 -5.68 -10.04 13.26
C ALA A 348 -5.91 -8.81 14.15
N PHE A 349 -6.08 -7.64 13.52
CA PHE A 349 -6.32 -6.40 14.26
C PHE A 349 -7.74 -6.30 14.80
N THR A 350 -7.90 -5.90 16.06
CA THR A 350 -9.23 -5.66 16.63
C THR A 350 -9.97 -4.53 15.91
N SER A 351 -11.30 -4.51 16.01
CA SER A 351 -12.13 -3.41 15.51
C SER A 351 -11.88 -2.09 16.24
N GLY A 352 -11.31 -2.11 17.45
CA GLY A 352 -10.91 -0.91 18.18
C GLY A 352 -9.54 -0.38 17.77
N ALA A 353 -8.71 -1.22 17.14
CA ALA A 353 -7.43 -0.84 16.56
C ALA A 353 -7.54 -0.23 15.17
N LEU A 354 -8.73 -0.31 14.56
CA LEU A 354 -9.03 0.04 13.18
C LEU A 354 -10.20 1.02 13.10
N VAL A 355 -10.26 1.84 12.05
CA VAL A 355 -11.44 2.68 11.80
C VAL A 355 -12.65 1.84 11.35
N ALA A 356 -13.86 2.39 11.55
CA ALA A 356 -15.11 1.72 11.22
C ALA A 356 -15.25 1.45 9.71
N GLY A 357 -15.58 0.21 9.32
CA GLY A 357 -15.72 -0.19 7.92
C GLY A 357 -14.50 -0.92 7.33
N HIS A 358 -13.37 -0.93 8.05
CA HIS A 358 -12.21 -1.75 7.69
C HIS A 358 -12.60 -3.26 7.62
N PRO A 359 -12.11 -4.05 6.64
CA PRO A 359 -12.51 -5.45 6.45
C PRO A 359 -12.27 -6.33 7.70
N ASN A 360 -11.17 -6.13 8.43
CA ASN A 360 -10.93 -6.81 9.71
C ASN A 360 -11.87 -6.34 10.86
N ALA A 361 -12.37 -5.10 10.82
CA ALA A 361 -13.30 -4.56 11.83
C ALA A 361 -14.75 -5.03 11.58
N SER A 362 -15.13 -5.23 10.31
CA SER A 362 -16.48 -5.65 9.90
C SER A 362 -16.76 -7.14 10.16
N ILE A 363 -15.73 -7.99 10.14
CA ILE A 363 -15.87 -9.42 10.49
C ILE A 363 -16.09 -9.63 12.00
N GLN A 364 -15.45 -8.82 12.86
CA GLN A 364 -15.61 -8.94 14.32
C GLN A 364 -17.03 -8.60 14.79
N ALA A 365 -17.67 -7.59 14.19
CA ALA A 365 -19.04 -7.19 14.51
C ALA A 365 -20.09 -8.27 14.20
N PHE A 366 -19.81 -9.17 13.25
CA PHE A 366 -20.71 -10.26 12.87
C PHE A 366 -20.53 -11.54 13.71
N ILE A 367 -19.32 -11.77 14.25
CA ILE A 367 -19.00 -12.98 15.03
C ILE A 367 -19.28 -12.79 16.53
N LEU A 368 -19.19 -11.57 17.04
CA LEU A 368 -19.36 -11.27 18.48
C LEU A 368 -20.71 -10.60 18.84
N GLY A 369 -21.56 -10.31 17.86
CA GLY A 369 -22.91 -9.74 18.04
C GLY A 369 -24.00 -10.80 18.01
#